data_AF-A0AB33Z996-F1
#
_entry.id   AF-A0AB33Z996-F1
#
_cell.length_a   1.000
_cell.length_b   1.000
_cell.length_c   1.000
_cell.angle_alpha   90.00
_cell.angle_beta   90.00
_cell.angle_gamma   90.00
#
_symmetry.space_group_name_H-M   'P 1'
#
loop_
_entity.id
_entity.type
_entity.pdbx_description
1 polymer ?
#
loop_
_entity_poly.entity_id
_entity_poly.type
_entity_poly.pdbx_seq_one_letter_code
_entity_poly.pdbx_strand_id
1 'polypeptide(L)'
;MSYSHLTITDRIKIETYLDLGLKSCQIASKLGVHKSTISRELRRCQNGYSVVLAQEQYDHRAKQKGRKSCLTPKLKKKIEKGLKASWSPEQICGRYQLEQKPMVAFKTIYNWLYAGLIDPDLSVLRRKGKSRQPKETRGTFRIGTSIAKRLKEVRNRETFGHWELDTVVSSRGKSKGCLANFLERKTRFYLAFKIPDRTAKAMFSAIEQLCRLFPKETLKTFTSDRGKEFACYPLVENLGIPFFFADAYSSW
;
A
#
# COMPACT_ATOMS: atom_id res chain seq x y z
N MET A 1 24.63 -33.13 -0.77
CA MET A 1 24.35 -33.08 -2.22
C MET A 1 22.93 -32.56 -2.43
N SER A 2 22.76 -31.50 -3.21
CA SER A 2 21.42 -31.02 -3.60
C SER A 2 20.79 -32.02 -4.56
N TYR A 3 19.55 -32.44 -4.29
CA TYR A 3 18.82 -33.36 -5.15
C TYR A 3 18.32 -32.60 -6.40
N SER A 4 18.87 -32.92 -7.57
CA SER A 4 18.50 -32.31 -8.85
C SER A 4 17.50 -33.16 -9.62
N HIS A 5 16.40 -32.55 -10.05
CA HIS A 5 15.43 -33.19 -10.94
C HIS A 5 15.86 -33.06 -12.41
N LEU A 6 15.58 -34.07 -13.24
CA LEU A 6 15.72 -33.96 -14.70
C LEU A 6 14.84 -32.83 -15.23
N THR A 7 15.41 -31.98 -16.06
CA THR A 7 14.70 -30.88 -16.74
C THR A 7 14.01 -31.38 -18.01
N ILE A 8 13.17 -30.54 -18.63
CA ILE A 8 12.57 -30.86 -19.94
C ILE A 8 13.64 -31.11 -21.00
N THR A 9 14.74 -30.34 -20.99
CA THR A 9 15.84 -30.50 -21.95
C THR A 9 16.60 -31.80 -21.74
N ASP A 10 16.76 -32.24 -20.49
CA ASP A 10 17.34 -33.55 -20.20
C ASP A 10 16.43 -34.68 -20.72
N ARG A 11 15.11 -34.55 -20.55
CA ARG A 11 14.14 -35.52 -21.09
C ARG A 11 14.20 -35.60 -22.61
N ILE A 12 14.25 -34.46 -23.31
CA ILE A 12 14.40 -34.41 -24.77
C ILE A 12 15.65 -35.18 -25.21
N LYS A 13 16.79 -34.93 -24.56
CA LYS A 13 18.03 -35.65 -24.85
C LYS A 13 17.91 -37.15 -24.61
N ILE A 14 17.19 -37.58 -23.56
CA ILE A 14 16.97 -39.01 -23.29
C ILE A 14 16.21 -39.66 -24.45
N GLU A 15 15.13 -39.04 -24.93
CA GLU A 15 14.35 -39.55 -26.07
C GLU A 15 15.20 -39.64 -27.34
N THR A 16 15.89 -38.55 -27.70
CA THR A 16 16.80 -38.55 -28.86
C THR A 16 17.87 -39.63 -28.77
N TYR A 17 18.47 -39.85 -27.59
CA TYR A 17 19.48 -40.89 -27.44
C TYR A 17 18.93 -42.32 -27.49
N LEU A 18 17.68 -42.53 -27.06
CA LEU A 18 17.02 -43.82 -27.21
C LEU A 18 16.72 -44.11 -28.69
N ASP A 19 16.27 -43.11 -29.45
CA ASP A 19 16.02 -43.23 -30.89
C ASP A 19 17.31 -43.55 -31.66
N LEU A 20 18.44 -43.03 -31.19
CA LEU A 20 19.78 -43.34 -31.69
C LEU A 20 20.33 -44.70 -31.20
N GLY A 21 19.56 -45.47 -30.41
CA GLY A 21 19.93 -46.81 -29.96
C GLY A 21 20.93 -46.87 -28.80
N LEU A 22 21.15 -45.77 -28.07
CA LEU A 22 22.09 -45.77 -26.94
C LEU A 22 21.54 -46.53 -25.74
N LYS A 23 22.42 -47.25 -25.03
CA LYS A 23 22.08 -47.95 -23.77
C LYS A 23 22.01 -46.95 -22.62
N SER A 24 21.20 -47.25 -21.58
CA SER A 24 20.97 -46.35 -20.44
C SER A 24 22.26 -45.87 -19.73
N CYS A 25 23.32 -46.68 -19.70
CA CYS A 25 24.62 -46.28 -19.13
C CYS A 25 25.32 -45.19 -19.95
N GLN A 26 25.23 -45.24 -21.29
CA GLN A 26 25.81 -44.24 -22.19
C GLN A 26 25.05 -42.93 -22.09
N ILE A 27 23.71 -43.01 -22.02
CA ILE A 27 22.83 -41.85 -21.80
C ILE A 27 23.17 -41.16 -20.48
N ALA A 28 23.33 -41.94 -19.40
CA ALA A 28 23.67 -41.43 -18.08
C ALA A 28 25.03 -40.69 -18.07
N SER A 29 26.05 -41.27 -18.73
CA SER A 29 27.37 -40.65 -18.87
C SER A 29 27.31 -39.34 -19.67
N LYS A 30 26.55 -39.29 -20.78
CA LYS A 30 26.38 -38.07 -21.59
C LYS A 30 25.63 -36.95 -20.87
N LEU A 31 24.69 -37.29 -19.98
CA LEU A 31 23.91 -36.33 -19.19
C LEU A 31 24.56 -35.97 -17.84
N GLY A 32 25.67 -36.61 -17.47
CA GLY A 32 26.31 -36.38 -16.17
C GLY A 32 25.46 -36.81 -14.97
N VAL A 33 24.57 -37.79 -15.16
CA VAL A 33 23.69 -38.32 -14.09
C VAL A 33 24.01 -39.78 -13.80
N HIS A 34 23.64 -40.27 -12.62
CA HIS A 34 23.82 -41.68 -12.29
C HIS A 34 22.90 -42.57 -13.14
N LYS A 35 23.38 -43.76 -13.54
CA LYS A 35 22.63 -44.74 -14.36
C LYS A 35 21.24 -45.10 -13.80
N SER A 36 21.09 -45.08 -12.48
CA SER A 36 19.81 -45.34 -11.82
C SER A 36 18.78 -44.22 -12.02
N THR A 37 19.21 -42.98 -12.27
CA THR A 37 18.31 -41.86 -12.62
C THR A 37 17.63 -42.12 -13.95
N ILE A 38 18.40 -42.51 -14.97
CA ILE A 38 17.86 -42.88 -16.29
C ILE A 38 16.96 -44.11 -16.18
N SER A 39 17.41 -45.17 -15.50
CA SER A 39 16.60 -46.38 -15.33
C SER A 39 15.25 -46.10 -14.62
N ARG A 40 15.24 -45.26 -13.59
CA ARG A 40 14.00 -44.86 -12.89
C ARG A 40 13.10 -44.00 -13.77
N GLU A 41 13.68 -43.14 -14.61
CA GLU A 41 12.90 -42.32 -15.54
C GLU A 41 12.23 -43.19 -16.60
N LEU A 42 12.98 -44.09 -17.26
CA LEU A 42 12.44 -45.01 -18.26
C LEU A 42 11.36 -45.93 -17.69
N ARG A 43 11.57 -46.45 -16.46
CA ARG A 43 10.60 -47.33 -15.79
C ARG A 43 9.24 -46.68 -15.55
N ARG A 44 9.17 -45.35 -15.47
CA ARG A 44 7.90 -44.62 -15.29
C ARG A 44 7.04 -44.60 -16.55
N CYS A 45 7.63 -44.88 -17.71
CA CYS A 45 6.97 -44.96 -19.00
C CYS A 45 6.82 -46.44 -19.41
N GLN A 46 5.60 -46.99 -19.35
CA GLN A 46 5.36 -48.41 -19.60
C GLN A 46 5.36 -48.77 -21.10
N ASN A 47 4.96 -47.85 -21.98
CA ASN A 47 4.75 -48.09 -23.41
C ASN A 47 5.71 -47.26 -24.26
N GLY A 48 7.01 -47.44 -24.05
CA GLY A 48 8.05 -46.61 -24.69
C GLY A 48 8.23 -45.26 -24.00
N TYR A 49 9.40 -44.67 -24.20
CA TYR A 49 9.71 -43.36 -23.61
C TYR A 49 9.19 -42.25 -24.51
N SER A 50 8.37 -41.36 -23.96
CA SER A 50 7.93 -40.13 -24.62
C SER A 50 8.17 -38.95 -23.70
N VAL A 51 8.83 -37.91 -24.21
CA VAL A 51 9.15 -36.68 -23.45
C VAL A 51 7.89 -36.01 -22.95
N VAL A 52 6.87 -35.91 -23.82
CA VAL A 52 5.60 -35.24 -23.50
C VAL A 52 4.95 -35.94 -22.31
N LEU A 53 4.79 -37.26 -22.38
CA LEU A 53 4.20 -38.05 -21.30
C LEU A 53 5.05 -38.01 -20.01
N ALA A 54 6.38 -38.10 -20.13
CA ALA A 54 7.27 -38.06 -18.98
C ALA A 54 7.23 -36.71 -18.24
N GLN A 55 7.15 -35.60 -19.00
CA GLN A 55 7.02 -34.26 -18.45
C GLN A 55 5.65 -34.05 -17.80
N GLU A 56 4.56 -34.42 -18.49
CA GLU A 56 3.20 -34.31 -17.96
C GLU A 56 3.04 -35.07 -16.64
N GLN A 57 3.57 -36.30 -16.55
CA GLN A 57 3.58 -37.08 -15.31
C GLN A 57 4.42 -36.45 -14.20
N TYR A 58 5.55 -35.82 -14.55
CA TYR A 58 6.35 -35.09 -13.58
C TYR A 58 5.59 -33.88 -13.05
N ASP A 59 4.98 -33.08 -13.91
CA ASP A 59 4.23 -31.88 -13.54
C ASP A 59 2.98 -32.22 -12.74
N HIS A 60 2.27 -33.28 -13.13
CA HIS A 60 1.12 -33.78 -12.37
C HIS A 60 1.52 -34.19 -10.95
N ARG A 61 2.62 -34.94 -10.79
CA ARG A 61 3.13 -35.29 -9.45
C ARG A 61 3.63 -34.07 -8.70
N ALA A 62 4.27 -33.11 -9.38
CA ALA A 62 4.74 -31.87 -8.79
C ALA A 62 3.58 -31.04 -8.22
N LYS A 63 2.44 -30.96 -8.93
CA LYS A 63 1.19 -30.32 -8.46
C LYS A 63 0.62 -31.00 -7.22
N GLN A 64 0.87 -32.29 -7.03
CA GLN A 64 0.44 -33.05 -5.86
C GLN A 64 1.43 -33.01 -4.69
N LYS A 65 2.61 -32.39 -4.86
CA LYS A 65 3.58 -32.22 -3.76
C LYS A 65 3.05 -31.19 -2.77
N GLY A 66 3.40 -31.39 -1.50
CA GLY A 66 3.11 -30.45 -0.41
C GLY A 66 1.92 -30.85 0.45
N ARG A 67 1.65 -30.02 1.47
CA ARG A 67 0.58 -30.26 2.43
C ARG A 67 -0.76 -29.96 1.77
N LYS A 68 -1.65 -30.96 1.69
CA LYS A 68 -3.02 -30.77 1.23
C LYS A 68 -3.72 -29.72 2.10
N SER A 69 -4.53 -28.87 1.47
CA SER A 69 -5.30 -27.86 2.19
C SER A 69 -6.24 -28.52 3.19
N CYS A 70 -6.31 -28.00 4.42
CA CYS A 70 -7.30 -28.41 5.41
C CYS A 70 -8.68 -27.75 5.19
N LEU A 71 -8.88 -27.05 4.07
CA LEU A 71 -10.14 -26.42 3.69
C LEU A 71 -11.18 -27.48 3.35
N THR A 72 -12.02 -27.83 4.32
CA THR A 72 -13.19 -28.68 4.10
C THR A 72 -14.40 -27.82 3.68
N PRO A 73 -15.40 -28.38 2.96
CA PRO A 73 -16.61 -27.64 2.59
C PRO A 73 -17.36 -27.06 3.79
N LYS A 74 -17.39 -27.79 4.92
CA LYS A 74 -18.01 -27.34 6.17
C LYS A 74 -17.27 -26.15 6.78
N LEU A 75 -15.93 -26.15 6.74
CA LEU A 75 -15.11 -25.04 7.21
C LEU A 75 -15.24 -23.81 6.31
N LYS A 76 -15.22 -24.02 4.99
CA LYS A 76 -15.45 -22.96 3.99
C LYS A 76 -16.77 -22.23 4.27
N LYS A 77 -17.87 -22.97 4.41
CA LYS A 77 -19.20 -22.41 4.71
C LYS A 77 -19.25 -21.61 6.01
N LYS A 78 -18.52 -22.05 7.05
CA LYS A 78 -18.41 -21.32 8.33
C LYS A 78 -17.71 -19.98 8.16
N ILE A 79 -16.60 -19.97 7.42
CA ILE A 79 -15.82 -18.76 7.13
C ILE A 79 -16.64 -17.80 6.27
N GLU A 80 -17.25 -18.29 5.20
CA GLU A 80 -18.11 -17.48 4.31
C GLU A 80 -19.29 -16.86 5.06
N LYS A 81 -19.92 -17.60 5.99
CA LYS A 81 -20.98 -17.05 6.85
C LYS A 81 -20.47 -15.89 7.70
N GLY A 82 -19.28 -16.02 8.29
CA GLY A 82 -18.66 -14.94 9.07
C GLY A 82 -18.32 -13.73 8.21
N LEU A 83 -17.75 -13.95 7.03
CA LEU A 83 -17.42 -12.88 6.07
C LEU A 83 -18.68 -12.14 5.61
N LYS A 84 -19.77 -12.87 5.30
CA LYS A 84 -21.09 -12.28 4.96
C LYS A 84 -21.69 -11.44 6.08
N ALA A 85 -21.38 -11.77 7.34
CA ALA A 85 -21.76 -10.96 8.51
C ALA A 85 -20.80 -9.78 8.77
N SER A 86 -19.96 -9.44 7.79
CA SER A 86 -18.94 -8.39 7.85
C SER A 86 -17.85 -8.59 8.92
N TRP A 87 -17.58 -9.83 9.33
CA TRP A 87 -16.50 -10.11 10.27
C TRP A 87 -15.16 -10.23 9.55
N SER A 88 -14.09 -9.69 10.14
CA SER A 88 -12.73 -9.93 9.64
C SER A 88 -12.28 -11.37 9.92
N PRO A 89 -11.30 -11.91 9.18
CA PRO A 89 -10.70 -13.22 9.48
C PRO A 89 -10.24 -13.38 10.94
N GLU A 90 -9.71 -12.33 11.56
CA GLU A 90 -9.34 -12.30 12.98
C GLU A 90 -10.57 -12.39 13.88
N GLN A 91 -11.65 -11.67 13.56
CA GLN A 91 -12.91 -11.73 14.33
C GLN A 91 -13.57 -13.10 14.23
N ILE A 92 -13.52 -13.74 13.05
CA ILE A 92 -14.01 -15.12 12.86
C ILE A 92 -13.21 -16.07 13.74
N CYS A 93 -11.87 -15.99 13.70
CA CYS A 93 -11.00 -16.81 14.53
C CYS A 93 -11.26 -16.58 16.02
N GLY A 94 -11.27 -15.32 16.46
CA GLY A 94 -11.48 -14.95 17.86
C GLY A 94 -12.86 -15.35 18.39
N ARG A 95 -13.93 -15.22 17.60
CA ARG A 95 -15.26 -15.67 18.01
C ARG A 95 -15.30 -17.18 18.24
N TYR A 96 -14.74 -17.96 17.33
CA TYR A 96 -14.73 -19.42 17.45
C TYR A 96 -13.86 -19.89 18.62
N GLN A 97 -12.77 -19.19 18.91
CA GLN A 97 -11.94 -19.44 20.10
C GLN A 97 -12.72 -19.20 21.40
N LEU A 98 -13.49 -18.11 21.49
CA LEU A 98 -14.35 -17.82 22.65
C LEU A 98 -15.46 -18.88 22.83
N GLU A 99 -16.00 -19.39 21.72
CA GLU A 99 -17.01 -20.46 21.74
C GLU A 99 -16.41 -21.87 21.94
N GLN A 100 -15.09 -21.97 22.17
CA GLN A 100 -14.35 -23.24 22.28
C GLN A 100 -14.55 -24.18 21.08
N LYS A 101 -14.77 -23.60 19.89
CA LYS A 101 -14.95 -24.35 18.64
C LYS A 101 -13.65 -24.35 17.83
N PRO A 102 -13.29 -25.47 17.20
CA PRO A 102 -12.08 -25.54 16.37
C PRO A 102 -12.21 -24.60 15.16
N MET A 103 -11.17 -23.80 14.95
CA MET A 103 -11.02 -22.90 13.81
C MET A 103 -9.55 -22.82 13.40
N VAL A 104 -9.29 -22.57 12.12
CA VAL A 104 -7.93 -22.33 11.62
C VAL A 104 -7.43 -20.95 12.04
N ALA A 105 -6.11 -20.78 12.12
CA ALA A 105 -5.51 -19.47 12.33
C ALA A 105 -5.99 -18.47 11.27
N PHE A 106 -6.22 -17.22 11.65
CA PHE A 106 -6.68 -16.15 10.75
C PHE A 106 -5.76 -15.98 9.52
N LYS A 107 -4.45 -16.20 9.67
CA LYS A 107 -3.47 -16.18 8.56
C LYS A 107 -3.79 -17.22 7.48
N THR A 108 -4.27 -18.40 7.88
CA THR A 108 -4.71 -19.44 6.95
C THR A 108 -5.94 -19.00 6.16
N ILE A 109 -6.88 -18.30 6.81
CA ILE A 109 -8.06 -17.73 6.14
C ILE A 109 -7.62 -16.71 5.08
N TYR A 110 -6.69 -15.80 5.41
CA TYR A 110 -6.13 -14.86 4.43
C TYR A 110 -5.43 -15.57 3.26
N ASN A 111 -4.63 -16.60 3.52
CA ASN A 111 -3.98 -17.37 2.45
C ASN A 111 -5.01 -17.98 1.48
N TRP A 112 -6.15 -18.47 1.99
CA TRP A 112 -7.22 -19.01 1.16
C TRP A 112 -7.96 -17.95 0.36
N LEU A 113 -8.15 -16.75 0.91
CA LEU A 113 -8.69 -15.61 0.18
C LEU A 113 -7.75 -15.17 -0.96
N TYR A 114 -6.45 -15.03 -0.68
CA TYR A 114 -5.47 -14.66 -1.70
C TYR A 114 -5.27 -15.72 -2.79
N ALA A 115 -5.41 -16.99 -2.44
CA ALA A 115 -5.38 -18.10 -3.39
C ALA A 115 -6.70 -18.27 -4.18
N GLY A 116 -7.74 -17.46 -3.91
CA GLY A 116 -9.05 -17.57 -4.57
C GLY A 116 -9.85 -18.83 -4.20
N LEU A 117 -9.48 -19.53 -3.13
CA LEU A 117 -10.18 -20.74 -2.67
C LEU A 117 -11.50 -20.41 -1.96
N ILE A 118 -11.59 -19.19 -1.41
CA ILE A 118 -12.79 -18.60 -0.82
C ILE A 118 -12.98 -17.27 -1.54
N ASP A 119 -14.16 -17.08 -2.13
CA ASP A 119 -14.50 -15.87 -2.88
C ASP A 119 -15.69 -15.17 -2.20
N PRO A 120 -15.43 -14.23 -1.30
CA PRO A 120 -16.48 -13.50 -0.62
C PRO A 120 -16.97 -12.33 -1.48
N ASP A 121 -18.26 -12.00 -1.33
CA ASP A 121 -18.77 -10.73 -1.83
C ASP A 121 -18.06 -9.56 -1.14
N LEU A 122 -17.28 -8.79 -1.90
CA LEU A 122 -16.50 -7.67 -1.37
C LEU A 122 -17.39 -6.52 -0.85
N SER A 123 -18.66 -6.46 -1.27
CA SER A 123 -19.61 -5.42 -0.84
C SER A 123 -19.96 -5.54 0.66
N VAL A 124 -19.89 -6.75 1.21
CA VAL A 124 -20.27 -7.04 2.61
C VAL A 124 -19.13 -6.82 3.59
N LEU A 125 -17.91 -6.54 3.10
CA LEU A 125 -16.75 -6.33 3.97
C LEU A 125 -16.86 -4.96 4.66
N ARG A 126 -16.74 -4.96 5.99
CA ARG A 126 -16.67 -3.72 6.78
C ARG A 126 -15.47 -2.90 6.32
N ARG A 127 -15.70 -1.81 5.60
CA ARG A 127 -14.67 -0.78 5.39
C ARG A 127 -14.35 -0.13 6.74
N LYS A 128 -13.23 -0.52 7.36
CA LYS A 128 -12.57 0.27 8.42
C LYS A 128 -11.06 0.18 8.28
N GLY A 129 -10.40 1.33 8.11
CA GLY A 129 -8.95 1.49 8.03
C GLY A 129 -8.54 2.43 6.90
N LYS A 130 -7.44 3.18 7.09
CA LYS A 130 -6.89 4.09 6.06
C LYS A 130 -6.74 3.31 4.76
N SER A 131 -7.37 3.76 3.68
CA SER A 131 -7.00 3.27 2.35
C SER A 131 -5.48 3.41 2.22
N ARG A 132 -4.84 2.53 1.46
CA ARG A 132 -3.55 2.89 0.86
C ARG A 132 -3.86 4.14 0.03
N GLN A 133 -3.65 5.31 0.65
CA GLN A 133 -3.88 6.58 0.01
C GLN A 133 -3.14 6.50 -1.32
N PRO A 134 -3.79 6.81 -2.44
CA PRO A 134 -3.10 6.87 -3.72
C PRO A 134 -1.82 7.69 -3.51
N LYS A 135 -0.71 7.25 -4.10
CA LYS A 135 0.60 7.90 -4.00
C LYS A 135 0.37 9.40 -4.11
N GLU A 136 0.73 10.16 -3.07
CA GLU A 136 0.37 11.58 -2.97
C GLU A 136 1.02 12.33 -4.14
N THR A 137 0.22 12.62 -5.16
CA THR A 137 0.64 13.24 -6.44
C THR A 137 0.58 14.75 -6.37
N ARG A 138 0.02 15.33 -5.30
CA ARG A 138 -0.08 16.79 -5.17
C ARG A 138 1.28 17.47 -5.06
N GLY A 139 2.38 16.73 -4.89
CA GLY A 139 3.76 17.24 -4.83
C GLY A 139 4.03 17.98 -3.52
N THR A 140 5.19 17.75 -2.91
CA THR A 140 5.55 18.36 -1.61
C THR A 140 6.55 19.49 -1.82
N PHE A 141 6.27 20.63 -1.20
CA PHE A 141 7.24 21.71 -1.06
C PHE A 141 8.09 21.43 0.20
N ARG A 142 9.41 21.26 0.03
CA ARG A 142 10.33 20.83 1.11
C ARG A 142 11.14 21.97 1.75
N ILE A 143 11.03 23.18 1.22
CA ILE A 143 11.83 24.34 1.64
C ILE A 143 10.98 25.18 2.63
N GLY A 144 11.61 25.96 3.49
CA GLY A 144 10.94 26.84 4.45
C GLY A 144 11.26 26.52 5.91
N THR A 145 11.06 27.51 6.77
CA THR A 145 11.41 27.44 8.20
C THR A 145 10.43 26.55 8.96
N SER A 146 10.92 25.49 9.62
CA SER A 146 10.07 24.64 10.47
C SER A 146 9.52 25.43 11.65
N ILE A 147 8.29 25.11 12.05
CA ILE A 147 7.62 25.62 13.25
C ILE A 147 8.44 25.41 14.53
N ALA A 148 9.34 24.41 14.56
CA ALA A 148 10.24 24.17 15.69
C ALA A 148 11.22 25.33 15.95
N LYS A 149 11.53 26.13 14.93
CA LYS A 149 12.40 27.32 15.06
C LYS A 149 11.64 28.57 15.53
N ARG A 150 10.32 28.53 15.63
CA ARG A 150 9.50 29.65 16.12
C ARG A 150 9.69 29.80 17.64
N LEU A 151 9.71 31.05 18.12
CA LEU A 151 9.79 31.35 19.55
C LEU A 151 8.72 30.59 20.35
N LYS A 152 9.12 29.99 21.47
CA LYS A 152 8.26 29.13 22.29
C LYS A 152 7.05 29.87 22.87
N GLU A 153 7.18 31.16 23.13
CA GLU A 153 6.11 32.02 23.68
C GLU A 153 4.85 32.06 22.78
N VAL A 154 5.03 31.98 21.46
CA VAL A 154 3.91 31.92 20.49
C VAL A 154 3.03 30.70 20.72
N ARG A 155 3.57 29.64 21.34
CA ARG A 155 2.84 28.41 21.66
C ARG A 155 1.72 28.66 22.67
N ASN A 156 1.93 29.56 23.62
CA ASN A 156 1.02 29.82 24.74
C ASN A 156 -0.21 30.65 24.33
N ARG A 157 -0.20 31.24 23.11
CA ARG A 157 -1.28 32.09 22.57
C ARG A 157 -1.57 33.34 23.43
N GLU A 158 -0.56 33.81 24.16
CA GLU A 158 -0.69 34.98 25.06
C GLU A 158 -0.48 36.31 24.33
N THR A 159 0.20 36.29 23.19
CA THR A 159 0.53 37.47 22.37
C THR A 159 -0.37 37.57 21.15
N PHE A 160 -0.86 38.78 20.88
CA PHE A 160 -1.59 39.09 19.65
C PHE A 160 -0.63 39.23 18.46
N GLY A 161 -1.11 38.82 17.30
CA GLY A 161 -0.49 39.07 16.00
C GLY A 161 0.19 37.87 15.36
N HIS A 162 -0.10 36.66 15.87
CA HIS A 162 0.35 35.42 15.24
C HIS A 162 -0.83 34.81 14.49
N TRP A 163 -0.66 34.56 13.20
CA TRP A 163 -1.75 34.09 12.33
C TRP A 163 -1.49 32.70 11.78
N GLU A 164 -2.51 31.86 11.81
CA GLU A 164 -2.56 30.57 11.12
C GLU A 164 -3.28 30.75 9.78
N LEU A 165 -2.66 30.27 8.71
CA LEU A 165 -3.16 30.36 7.34
C LEU A 165 -3.60 28.99 6.85
N ASP A 166 -4.77 28.94 6.21
CA ASP A 166 -5.33 27.71 5.65
C ASP A 166 -6.07 27.99 4.33
N THR A 167 -6.38 26.94 3.56
CA THR A 167 -7.28 27.02 2.41
C THR A 167 -8.44 26.06 2.52
N VAL A 168 -9.64 26.57 2.27
CA VAL A 168 -10.84 25.75 2.10
C VAL A 168 -11.18 25.68 0.62
N VAL A 169 -11.36 24.45 0.13
CA VAL A 169 -11.81 24.18 -1.23
C VAL A 169 -13.16 23.50 -1.20
N SER A 170 -14.05 23.92 -2.10
CA SER A 170 -15.32 23.25 -2.35
C SER A 170 -15.13 21.80 -2.79
N SER A 171 -16.16 20.98 -2.58
CA SER A 171 -16.14 19.57 -2.98
C SER A 171 -15.91 19.44 -4.48
N ARG A 172 -14.97 18.56 -4.87
CA ARG A 172 -14.62 18.28 -6.26
C ARG A 172 -15.88 18.05 -7.11
N GLY A 173 -15.98 18.77 -8.22
CA GLY A 173 -17.06 18.62 -9.21
C GLY A 173 -18.36 19.38 -8.91
N LYS A 174 -18.53 20.00 -7.73
CA LYS A 174 -19.75 20.79 -7.41
C LYS A 174 -19.56 22.28 -7.61
N SER A 175 -18.43 22.85 -7.20
CA SER A 175 -18.07 24.23 -7.51
C SER A 175 -16.55 24.39 -7.54
N LYS A 176 -16.08 25.55 -8.01
CA LYS A 176 -14.66 25.94 -7.99
C LYS A 176 -14.34 26.92 -6.86
N GLY A 177 -15.23 27.03 -5.86
CA GLY A 177 -15.04 27.96 -4.75
C GLY A 177 -13.81 27.60 -3.92
N CYS A 178 -12.95 28.59 -3.68
CA CYS A 178 -11.80 28.48 -2.79
C CYS A 178 -11.73 29.71 -1.89
N LEU A 179 -11.41 29.49 -0.61
CA LEU A 179 -11.24 30.53 0.39
C LEU A 179 -9.83 30.44 0.98
N ALA A 180 -9.15 31.58 1.10
CA ALA A 180 -7.98 31.74 1.95
C ALA A 180 -8.45 32.17 3.35
N ASN A 181 -8.10 31.38 4.37
CA ASN A 181 -8.49 31.63 5.75
C ASN A 181 -7.29 32.10 6.57
N PHE A 182 -7.54 33.08 7.43
CA PHE A 182 -6.57 33.70 8.32
C PHE A 182 -7.15 33.69 9.73
N LEU A 183 -6.48 32.97 10.63
CA LEU A 183 -6.89 32.81 12.03
C LEU A 183 -5.86 33.46 12.95
N GLU A 184 -6.24 34.52 13.65
CA GLU A 184 -5.39 35.07 14.70
C GLU A 184 -5.43 34.17 15.94
N ARG A 185 -4.25 33.77 16.46
CA ARG A 185 -4.15 32.66 17.41
C ARG A 185 -4.61 32.99 18.83
N LYS A 186 -4.50 34.24 19.27
CA LYS A 186 -4.89 34.66 20.64
C LYS A 186 -6.39 34.87 20.72
N THR A 187 -6.91 35.73 19.87
CA THR A 187 -8.31 36.17 19.85
C THR A 187 -9.24 35.19 19.16
N ARG A 188 -8.69 34.28 18.34
CA ARG A 188 -9.46 33.41 17.43
C ARG A 188 -10.27 34.19 16.41
N PHE A 189 -9.87 35.42 16.11
CA PHE A 189 -10.47 36.19 15.04
C PHE A 189 -10.20 35.51 13.70
N TYR A 190 -11.28 35.22 12.97
CA TYR A 190 -11.24 34.57 11.67
C TYR A 190 -11.56 35.58 10.56
N LEU A 191 -10.71 35.61 9.54
CA LEU A 191 -10.95 36.33 8.30
C LEU A 191 -10.82 35.36 7.13
N ALA A 192 -11.70 35.48 6.13
CA ALA A 192 -11.66 34.66 4.94
C ALA A 192 -11.80 35.53 3.68
N PHE A 193 -10.92 35.32 2.70
CA PHE A 193 -11.02 35.93 1.39
C PHE A 193 -11.36 34.88 0.34
N LYS A 194 -12.30 35.22 -0.54
CA LYS A 194 -12.58 34.38 -1.71
C LYS A 194 -11.44 34.52 -2.72
N ILE A 195 -10.85 33.39 -3.08
CA ILE A 195 -9.76 33.31 -4.06
C ILE A 195 -10.20 32.49 -5.29
N PRO A 196 -9.68 32.78 -6.49
CA PRO A 196 -10.11 32.10 -7.72
C PRO A 196 -9.69 30.63 -7.77
N ASP A 197 -8.56 30.29 -7.15
CA ASP A 197 -7.99 28.95 -7.13
C ASP A 197 -7.03 28.76 -5.94
N ARG A 198 -6.56 27.52 -5.74
CA ARG A 198 -5.58 27.15 -4.71
C ARG A 198 -4.14 27.30 -5.22
N THR A 199 -3.79 28.43 -5.84
CA THR A 199 -2.43 28.73 -6.30
C THR A 199 -1.69 29.65 -5.34
N ALA A 200 -0.36 29.62 -5.38
CA ALA A 200 0.48 30.50 -4.58
C ALA A 200 0.29 31.99 -4.91
N LYS A 201 0.02 32.31 -6.17
CA LYS A 201 -0.28 33.68 -6.62
C LYS A 201 -1.59 34.19 -6.01
N ALA A 202 -2.64 33.36 -6.02
CA ALA A 202 -3.93 33.71 -5.44
C ALA A 202 -3.84 33.86 -3.91
N MET A 203 -3.13 32.96 -3.23
CA MET A 203 -2.87 33.07 -1.79
C MET A 203 -2.09 34.33 -1.43
N PHE A 204 -1.04 34.69 -2.19
CA PHE A 204 -0.28 35.90 -1.96
C PHE A 204 -1.14 37.16 -2.07
N SER A 205 -2.01 37.23 -3.10
CA SER A 205 -2.95 38.35 -3.25
C SER A 205 -3.93 38.49 -2.07
N ALA A 206 -4.33 37.37 -1.45
CA ALA A 206 -5.14 37.39 -0.23
C ALA A 206 -4.32 37.84 1.00
N ILE A 207 -3.05 37.45 1.09
CA ILE A 207 -2.13 37.93 2.14
C ILE A 207 -1.89 39.44 2.01
N GLU A 208 -1.73 39.97 0.81
CA GLU A 208 -1.61 41.42 0.59
C GLU A 208 -2.87 42.17 1.05
N GLN A 209 -4.06 41.60 0.80
CA GLN A 209 -5.31 42.17 1.31
C GLN A 209 -5.34 42.17 2.84
N LEU A 210 -4.92 41.08 3.50
CA LEU A 210 -4.77 41.04 4.96
C LEU A 210 -3.81 42.14 5.45
N CYS A 211 -2.65 42.29 4.80
CA CYS A 211 -1.64 43.28 5.17
C CYS A 211 -2.10 44.73 4.97
N ARG A 212 -3.08 44.98 4.10
CA ARG A 212 -3.70 46.30 3.93
C ARG A 212 -4.78 46.60 4.97
N LEU A 213 -5.47 45.57 5.46
CA LEU A 213 -6.54 45.74 6.46
C LEU A 213 -6.01 45.98 7.87
N PHE A 214 -4.80 45.52 8.17
CA PHE A 214 -4.25 45.57 9.52
C PHE A 214 -2.88 46.27 9.57
N PRO A 215 -2.57 47.02 10.64
CA PRO A 215 -1.24 47.58 10.86
C PRO A 215 -0.17 46.48 10.96
N LYS A 216 1.07 46.78 10.55
CA LYS A 216 2.17 45.79 10.51
C LYS A 216 2.46 45.18 11.88
N GLU A 217 2.27 45.93 12.95
CA GLU A 217 2.49 45.51 14.35
C GLU A 217 1.59 44.34 14.76
N THR A 218 0.48 44.15 14.04
CA THR A 218 -0.50 43.08 14.26
C THR A 218 -0.19 41.80 13.46
N LEU A 219 0.85 41.82 12.61
CA LEU A 219 1.21 40.73 11.70
C LEU A 219 2.62 40.22 12.02
N LYS A 220 2.80 39.68 13.23
CA LYS A 220 4.10 39.28 13.76
C LYS A 220 4.66 38.02 13.11
N THR A 221 3.86 36.97 12.94
CA THR A 221 4.31 35.72 12.30
C THR A 221 3.15 35.00 11.64
N PHE A 222 3.40 34.36 10.51
CA PHE A 222 2.44 33.46 9.86
C PHE A 222 2.85 32.00 10.00
N THR A 223 1.86 31.12 10.02
CA THR A 223 2.07 29.68 10.13
C THR A 223 1.07 28.92 9.27
N SER A 224 1.54 27.95 8.49
CA SER A 224 0.68 27.08 7.67
C SER A 224 1.19 25.65 7.63
N ASP A 225 0.42 24.76 7.00
CA ASP A 225 0.95 23.48 6.54
C ASP A 225 1.88 23.67 5.32
N ARG A 226 2.49 22.58 4.83
CA ARG A 226 3.36 22.59 3.65
C ARG A 226 2.57 22.48 2.32
N GLY A 227 1.36 23.03 2.28
CA GLY A 227 0.54 23.16 1.07
C GLY A 227 1.22 23.98 -0.03
N LYS A 228 0.95 23.64 -1.29
CA LYS A 228 1.58 24.31 -2.46
C LYS A 228 1.15 25.76 -2.62
N GLU A 229 -0.05 26.10 -2.15
CA GLU A 229 -0.55 27.47 -2.08
C GLU A 229 0.35 28.38 -1.23
N PHE A 230 1.13 27.83 -0.31
CA PHE A 230 2.03 28.59 0.57
C PHE A 230 3.45 28.71 0.00
N ALA A 231 3.69 28.27 -1.24
CA ALA A 231 4.97 28.46 -1.93
C ALA A 231 5.32 29.95 -2.16
N CYS A 232 4.38 30.88 -1.93
CA CYS A 232 4.62 32.32 -1.94
C CYS A 232 5.31 32.86 -0.68
N TYR A 233 5.62 32.02 0.32
CA TYR A 233 6.23 32.46 1.58
C TYR A 233 7.49 33.37 1.44
N PRO A 234 8.39 33.26 0.43
CA PRO A 234 9.54 34.17 0.35
C PRO A 234 9.08 35.61 0.06
N LEU A 235 8.00 35.77 -0.70
CA LEU A 235 7.39 37.07 -0.96
C LEU A 235 6.79 37.67 0.32
N VAL A 236 6.26 36.82 1.21
CA VAL A 236 5.72 37.23 2.51
C VAL A 236 6.85 37.61 3.47
N GLU A 237 7.93 36.84 3.50
CA GLU A 237 9.12 37.17 4.29
C GLU A 237 9.76 38.49 3.83
N ASN A 238 9.72 38.80 2.52
CA ASN A 238 10.14 40.11 1.98
C ASN A 238 9.27 41.28 2.48
N LEU A 239 8.05 41.03 2.95
CA LEU A 239 7.20 42.05 3.61
C LEU A 239 7.60 42.27 5.07
N GLY A 240 8.59 41.52 5.58
CA GLY A 240 9.07 41.58 6.96
C GLY A 240 8.29 40.66 7.92
N ILE A 241 7.52 39.70 7.40
CA ILE A 241 6.70 38.80 8.22
C ILE A 241 7.31 37.39 8.19
N PRO A 242 7.89 36.91 9.31
CA PRO A 242 8.39 35.55 9.43
C PRO A 242 7.32 34.49 9.15
N PHE A 243 7.65 33.50 8.32
CA PHE A 243 6.74 32.43 7.92
C PHE A 243 7.24 31.07 8.40
N PHE A 244 6.37 30.31 9.07
CA PHE A 244 6.71 29.00 9.64
C PHE A 244 5.82 27.88 9.11
N PHE A 245 6.39 26.68 8.94
CA PHE A 245 5.68 25.51 8.43
C PHE A 245 5.53 24.41 9.48
N ALA A 246 4.31 23.87 9.60
CA ALA A 246 4.03 22.73 10.46
C ALA A 246 4.73 21.44 9.97
N ASP A 247 5.16 20.60 10.92
CA ASP A 247 5.82 19.33 10.62
C ASP A 247 4.84 18.24 10.15
N ALA A 248 5.28 17.46 9.16
CA ALA A 248 4.45 16.43 8.58
C ALA A 248 4.09 15.36 9.62
N TYR A 249 2.83 14.92 9.64
CA TYR A 249 2.31 13.91 10.57
C TYR A 249 2.37 14.30 12.06
N SER A 250 2.63 15.57 12.37
CA SER A 250 2.50 16.11 13.72
C SER A 250 1.14 16.76 13.86
N SER A 251 0.11 15.95 14.17
CA SER A 251 -1.15 16.49 14.69
C SER A 251 -0.86 17.12 16.05
N TRP A 252 -1.21 18.39 16.18
CA TRP A 252 -0.98 19.20 17.37
C TRP A 252 -2.02 18.93 18.46
#